data_AF-A0A3L6QDK3-F1
#
_entry.id   AF-A0A3L6QDK3-F1
#
_cell.length_a   1.000
_cell.length_b   1.000
_cell.length_c   1.000
_cell.angle_alpha   90.00
_cell.angle_beta   90.00
_cell.angle_gamma   90.00
#
_symmetry.space_group_name_H-M   'P 1'
#
loop_
_entity.id
_entity.type
_entity.pdbx_description
1 polymer ?
#
loop_
_entity_poly.entity_id
_entity_poly.type
_entity_poly.pdbx_seq_one_letter_code
_entity_poly.pdbx_strand_id
1 'polypeptide(L)'
;MVLELGIIVHSVIIGMSLGASKSPNTIRPLLAALTFHQFFEGIGLGGCIVQARFCLRSVVTMALFFSLTTPIGVAIGIGISSAYNENSPRALIIEGVLTAAAAGILNYMALVDLLAEDFMNPRVQNNWKLQVILTVTLLLGTALMSLLAIWA
;
A
#
# COMPACT_ATOMS: atom_id res chain seq x y z
N MET A 1 -8.09 7.56 -10.09
CA MET A 1 -9.01 6.54 -9.55
C MET A 1 -8.50 5.11 -9.70
N VAL A 2 -7.67 4.77 -10.69
CA VAL A 2 -7.06 3.41 -10.78
C VAL A 2 -6.13 3.13 -9.57
N LEU A 3 -5.32 4.12 -9.16
CA LEU A 3 -4.53 4.06 -7.91
C LEU A 3 -5.39 3.70 -6.69
N GLU A 4 -6.52 4.39 -6.56
CA GLU A 4 -7.42 4.27 -5.42
C GLU A 4 -8.03 2.87 -5.34
N LEU A 5 -8.35 2.26 -6.50
CA LEU A 5 -8.83 0.89 -6.57
C LEU A 5 -7.78 -0.12 -6.11
N GLY A 6 -6.52 0.05 -6.55
CA GLY A 6 -5.42 -0.83 -6.13
C GLY A 6 -5.17 -0.78 -4.63
N ILE A 7 -5.13 0.43 -4.06
CA ILE A 7 -5.02 0.68 -2.62
C ILE A 7 -6.20 0.04 -1.88
N ILE A 8 -7.45 0.29 -2.33
CA ILE A 8 -8.64 -0.22 -1.66
C ILE A 8 -8.62 -1.76 -1.58
N VAL A 9 -8.40 -2.43 -2.72
CA VAL A 9 -8.43 -3.90 -2.77
C VAL A 9 -7.35 -4.50 -1.87
N HIS A 10 -6.12 -3.98 -1.93
CA HIS A 10 -5.01 -4.46 -1.13
C HIS A 10 -5.25 -4.25 0.38
N SER A 11 -5.65 -3.04 0.77
CA SER A 11 -5.86 -2.68 2.18
C SER A 11 -7.05 -3.41 2.81
N VAL A 12 -8.14 -3.70 2.07
CA VAL A 12 -9.27 -4.51 2.60
C VAL A 12 -8.81 -5.92 2.93
N ILE A 13 -8.08 -6.56 2.02
CA ILE A 13 -7.66 -7.95 2.16
C ILE A 13 -6.74 -8.09 3.38
N ILE A 14 -5.74 -7.23 3.47
CA ILE A 14 -4.82 -7.23 4.60
C ILE A 14 -5.53 -6.95 5.93
N GLY A 15 -6.44 -5.97 5.95
CA GLY A 15 -7.25 -5.67 7.14
C GLY A 15 -8.09 -6.86 7.58
N MET A 16 -8.70 -7.57 6.63
CA MET A 16 -9.49 -8.76 6.88
C MET A 16 -8.66 -9.90 7.48
N SER A 17 -7.47 -10.16 6.93
CA SER A 17 -6.54 -11.17 7.45
C SER A 17 -6.09 -10.82 8.88
N LEU A 18 -5.76 -9.55 9.16
CA LEU A 18 -5.45 -9.09 10.52
C LEU A 18 -6.64 -9.30 11.49
N GLY A 19 -7.86 -8.94 11.07
CA GLY A 19 -9.06 -9.05 11.90
C GLY A 19 -9.54 -10.49 12.13
N ALA A 20 -9.27 -11.40 11.20
CA ALA A 20 -9.60 -12.81 11.31
C ALA A 20 -8.62 -13.60 12.20
N SER A 21 -7.40 -13.08 12.39
CA SER A 21 -6.36 -13.73 13.17
C SER A 21 -6.74 -13.85 14.65
N LYS A 22 -6.54 -15.05 15.24
CA LYS A 22 -6.95 -15.35 16.63
C LYS A 22 -5.80 -15.37 17.63
N SER A 23 -4.56 -15.28 17.17
CA SER A 23 -3.36 -15.38 18.00
C SER A 23 -2.82 -13.99 18.34
N PRO A 24 -2.79 -13.58 19.61
CA PRO A 24 -2.17 -12.32 20.02
C PRO A 24 -0.68 -12.20 19.64
N ASN A 25 0.02 -13.34 19.54
CA ASN A 25 1.42 -13.41 19.13
C ASN A 25 1.61 -13.11 17.63
N THR A 26 0.55 -13.25 16.83
CA THR A 26 0.54 -12.91 15.40
C THR A 26 0.01 -11.49 15.20
N ILE A 27 -1.05 -11.11 15.92
CA ILE A 27 -1.69 -9.79 15.80
C ILE A 27 -0.74 -8.66 16.17
N ARG A 28 0.04 -8.77 17.25
CA ARG A 28 0.87 -7.66 17.74
C ARG A 28 1.99 -7.28 16.75
N PRO A 29 2.81 -8.23 16.24
CA PRO A 29 3.80 -7.92 15.22
C PRO A 29 3.16 -7.43 13.91
N LEU A 30 2.08 -8.09 13.47
CA LEU A 30 1.38 -7.74 12.23
C LEU A 30 0.80 -6.32 12.29
N LEU A 31 0.19 -5.94 13.41
CA LEU A 31 -0.33 -4.58 13.61
C LEU A 31 0.80 -3.54 13.59
N ALA A 32 1.95 -3.83 14.21
CA ALA A 32 3.11 -2.95 14.15
C ALA A 32 3.62 -2.80 12.71
N ALA A 33 3.81 -3.91 12.00
CA ALA A 33 4.25 -3.93 10.61
C ALA A 33 3.28 -3.14 9.70
N LEU A 34 1.97 -3.35 9.86
CA LEU A 34 0.93 -2.68 9.08
C LEU A 34 0.82 -1.19 9.37
N THR A 35 1.06 -0.77 10.61
CA THR A 35 1.08 0.66 10.95
C THR A 35 2.20 1.38 10.19
N PHE A 36 3.40 0.80 10.16
CA PHE A 36 4.52 1.35 9.40
C PHE A 36 4.30 1.25 7.89
N HIS A 37 3.70 0.16 7.40
CA HIS A 37 3.36 0.00 5.99
C HIS A 37 2.40 1.10 5.53
N GLN A 38 1.28 1.28 6.24
CA GLN A 38 0.27 2.29 5.94
C GLN A 38 0.84 3.71 6.09
N PHE A 39 1.76 3.93 7.03
CA PHE A 39 2.44 5.22 7.17
C PHE A 39 3.24 5.57 5.91
N PHE A 40 4.07 4.66 5.41
CA PHE A 40 4.87 4.91 4.22
C PHE A 40 4.03 4.94 2.93
N GLU A 41 2.99 4.10 2.81
CA GLU A 41 2.03 4.16 1.71
C GLU A 41 1.28 5.50 1.68
N GLY A 42 0.91 6.03 2.85
CA GLY A 42 0.27 7.33 3.00
C GLY A 42 1.17 8.50 2.61
N ILE A 43 2.47 8.45 2.92
CA ILE A 43 3.45 9.42 2.43
C ILE A 43 3.53 9.39 0.90
N GLY A 44 3.58 8.19 0.31
CA GLY A 44 3.58 8.00 -1.15
C GLY A 44 2.34 8.62 -1.81
N LEU A 45 1.14 8.32 -1.28
CA LEU A 45 -0.11 8.91 -1.75
C LEU A 45 -0.10 10.44 -1.62
N GLY A 46 0.43 10.98 -0.52
CA GLY A 46 0.60 12.42 -0.32
C GLY A 46 1.50 13.06 -1.38
N GLY A 47 2.61 12.41 -1.74
CA GLY A 47 3.48 12.83 -2.84
C GLY A 47 2.74 12.89 -4.18
N CYS A 48 1.98 11.85 -4.52
CA CYS A 48 1.16 11.79 -5.73
C CYS A 48 0.15 12.95 -5.79
N ILE A 49 -0.51 13.24 -4.66
CA ILE A 49 -1.50 14.32 -4.55
C ILE A 49 -0.85 15.68 -4.80
N VAL A 50 0.33 15.91 -4.23
CA VAL A 50 1.09 17.17 -4.42
C VAL A 50 1.52 17.33 -5.89
N GLN A 51 1.95 16.25 -6.53
CA GLN A 51 2.44 16.26 -7.92
C GLN A 51 1.29 16.43 -8.93
N ALA A 52 0.17 15.73 -8.73
CA ALA A 52 -0.95 15.72 -9.66
C ALA A 52 -1.90 16.93 -9.55
N ARG A 53 -1.67 17.86 -8.59
CA ARG A 53 -2.48 19.07 -8.36
C ARG A 53 -3.99 18.83 -8.35
N PHE A 54 -4.42 17.74 -7.72
CA PHE A 54 -5.83 17.38 -7.67
C PHE A 54 -6.69 18.43 -6.96
N CYS A 55 -7.97 18.53 -7.35
CA CYS A 55 -8.93 19.36 -6.63
C CYS A 55 -9.13 18.85 -5.19
N LEU A 56 -9.39 19.77 -4.25
CA LEU A 56 -9.58 19.46 -2.83
C LEU A 56 -10.58 18.31 -2.60
N ARG A 57 -11.67 18.27 -3.37
CA ARG A 57 -12.66 17.18 -3.30
C ARG A 57 -12.02 15.81 -3.54
N SER A 58 -11.18 15.67 -4.57
CA SER A 58 -10.49 14.42 -4.88
C SER A 58 -9.47 14.06 -3.81
N VAL A 59 -8.75 15.06 -3.28
CA VAL A 59 -7.78 14.85 -2.17
C VAL A 59 -8.48 14.31 -0.92
N VAL A 60 -9.60 14.93 -0.54
CA VAL A 60 -10.40 14.50 0.60
C VAL A 60 -10.96 13.09 0.36
N THR A 61 -11.49 12.81 -0.83
CA THR A 61 -11.99 11.48 -1.18
C THR A 61 -10.89 10.41 -1.06
N MET A 62 -9.72 10.64 -1.65
CA MET A 62 -8.60 9.68 -1.56
C MET A 62 -8.11 9.48 -0.13
N ALA A 63 -8.01 10.54 0.67
CA ALA A 63 -7.63 10.44 2.09
C ALA A 63 -8.66 9.67 2.93
N LEU A 64 -9.95 9.85 2.66
CA LEU A 64 -11.03 9.12 3.34
C LEU A 64 -11.00 7.63 2.99
N PHE A 65 -10.91 7.29 1.69
CA PHE A 65 -10.81 5.88 1.29
C PHE A 65 -9.54 5.24 1.86
N PHE A 66 -8.40 5.90 1.77
CA PHE A 66 -7.14 5.39 2.34
C PHE A 66 -7.25 5.10 3.84
N SER A 67 -7.82 6.03 4.62
CA SER A 67 -7.91 5.91 6.08
C SER A 67 -8.98 4.93 6.57
N LEU A 68 -10.09 4.77 5.84
CA LEU A 68 -11.21 3.93 6.26
C LEU A 68 -11.11 2.48 5.79
N THR A 69 -10.41 2.23 4.68
CA THR A 69 -10.40 0.90 4.06
C THR A 69 -9.81 -0.17 5.00
N THR A 70 -8.65 0.08 5.60
CA THR A 70 -8.01 -0.90 6.50
C THR A 70 -8.85 -1.16 7.76
N PRO A 71 -9.37 -0.15 8.49
CA PRO A 71 -10.31 -0.38 9.60
C PRO A 71 -11.57 -1.14 9.21
N ILE A 72 -12.15 -0.87 8.04
CA ILE A 72 -13.32 -1.62 7.53
C ILE A 72 -12.94 -3.07 7.27
N GLY A 73 -11.78 -3.33 6.65
CA GLY A 73 -11.24 -4.68 6.47
C GLY A 73 -11.11 -5.43 7.79
N VAL A 74 -10.51 -4.80 8.81
CA VAL A 74 -10.37 -5.37 10.17
C VAL A 74 -11.73 -5.69 10.79
N ALA A 75 -12.70 -4.77 10.71
CA ALA A 75 -14.04 -4.99 11.24
C ALA A 75 -14.74 -6.18 10.56
N ILE A 76 -14.60 -6.30 9.23
CA ILE A 76 -15.11 -7.45 8.47
C ILE A 76 -14.43 -8.73 8.93
N GLY A 77 -13.09 -8.73 9.02
CA GLY A 77 -12.28 -9.87 9.47
C GLY A 77 -12.70 -10.38 10.84
N ILE A 78 -12.91 -9.48 11.80
CA ILE A 78 -13.43 -9.81 13.14
C ILE A 78 -14.81 -10.46 13.04
N GLY A 79 -15.72 -9.87 12.26
CA GLY A 79 -17.10 -10.34 12.11
C GLY A 79 -17.21 -11.73 11.47
N ILE A 80 -16.32 -12.06 10.54
CA ILE A 80 -16.30 -13.37 9.86
C ILE A 80 -15.32 -14.37 10.49
N SER A 81 -14.52 -13.97 11.49
CA SER A 81 -13.46 -14.79 12.11
C SER A 81 -13.91 -16.17 12.62
N SER A 82 -15.21 -16.34 12.88
CA SER A 82 -15.79 -17.61 13.33
C SER A 82 -16.04 -18.61 12.19
N ALA A 83 -16.26 -18.12 10.96
CA ALA A 83 -16.59 -18.93 9.79
C ALA A 83 -15.50 -18.91 8.70
N TYR A 84 -14.66 -17.87 8.69
CA TYR A 84 -13.56 -17.73 7.75
C TYR A 84 -12.36 -18.56 8.20
N ASN A 85 -11.86 -19.39 7.30
CA ASN A 85 -10.60 -20.10 7.46
C ASN A 85 -9.57 -19.52 6.48
N GLU A 86 -8.69 -18.66 7.01
CA GLU A 86 -7.58 -18.02 6.30
C GLU A 86 -6.64 -19.04 5.63
N ASN A 87 -6.54 -20.25 6.16
CA ASN A 87 -5.70 -21.31 5.62
C ASN A 87 -6.40 -22.18 4.57
N SER A 88 -7.64 -21.86 4.18
CA SER A 88 -8.36 -22.65 3.17
C SER A 88 -7.82 -22.36 1.76
N PRO A 89 -7.70 -23.38 0.87
CA PRO A 89 -7.18 -23.17 -0.49
C PRO A 89 -7.97 -22.13 -1.29
N ARG A 90 -9.29 -22.04 -1.08
CA ARG A 90 -10.14 -21.05 -1.76
C ARG A 90 -9.84 -19.62 -1.29
N ALA A 91 -9.66 -19.42 0.02
CA ALA A 91 -9.32 -18.13 0.59
C ALA A 91 -7.95 -17.66 0.04
N LEU A 92 -6.95 -18.54 0.10
CA LEU A 92 -5.59 -18.25 -0.40
C LEU A 92 -5.56 -17.94 -1.90
N ILE A 93 -6.35 -18.64 -2.73
CA ILE A 93 -6.44 -18.35 -4.17
C ILE A 93 -7.06 -16.97 -4.41
N ILE A 94 -8.16 -16.64 -3.73
CA ILE A 94 -8.85 -15.35 -3.91
C ILE A 94 -7.94 -14.21 -3.44
N GLU A 95 -7.35 -14.35 -2.25
CA GLU A 95 -6.39 -13.40 -1.68
C GLU A 95 -5.18 -13.22 -2.60
N GLY A 96 -4.58 -14.32 -3.07
CA GLY A 96 -3.43 -14.28 -3.97
C GLY A 96 -3.74 -13.59 -5.30
N VAL A 97 -4.88 -13.90 -5.93
CA VAL A 97 -5.27 -13.28 -7.22
C VAL A 97 -5.55 -11.80 -7.07
N LEU A 98 -6.33 -11.40 -6.06
CA LEU A 98 -6.66 -9.99 -5.83
C LEU A 98 -5.43 -9.18 -5.42
N THR A 99 -4.56 -9.75 -4.59
CA THR A 99 -3.30 -9.11 -4.18
C THR A 99 -2.34 -8.99 -5.35
N ALA A 100 -2.23 -10.00 -6.23
CA ALA A 100 -1.40 -9.92 -7.43
C ALA A 100 -1.91 -8.85 -8.41
N ALA A 101 -3.22 -8.75 -8.61
CA ALA A 101 -3.82 -7.71 -9.43
C ALA A 101 -3.57 -6.30 -8.85
N ALA A 102 -3.76 -6.13 -7.54
CA ALA A 102 -3.49 -4.87 -6.86
C ALA A 102 -1.99 -4.50 -6.93
N ALA A 103 -1.10 -5.45 -6.68
CA ALA A 103 0.35 -5.25 -6.79
C ALA A 103 0.77 -4.85 -8.20
N GLY A 104 0.15 -5.42 -9.25
CA GLY A 104 0.39 -5.02 -10.63
C GLY A 104 0.03 -3.56 -10.90
N ILE A 105 -1.14 -3.11 -10.41
CA ILE A 105 -1.58 -1.71 -10.53
C ILE A 105 -0.64 -0.77 -9.76
N LEU A 106 -0.27 -1.13 -8.53
CA LEU A 106 0.63 -0.33 -7.70
C LEU A 106 2.04 -0.24 -8.30
N ASN A 107 2.56 -1.32 -8.88
CA ASN A 107 3.83 -1.31 -9.59
C ASN A 107 3.78 -0.44 -10.85
N TYR A 108 2.71 -0.51 -11.64
CA TYR A 108 2.53 0.38 -12.80
C TYR A 108 2.51 1.85 -12.37
N MET A 109 1.72 2.18 -11.36
CA MET A 109 1.64 3.52 -10.78
C MET A 109 3.01 4.01 -10.30
N ALA A 110 3.73 3.19 -9.55
CA ALA A 110 5.07 3.55 -9.05
C ALA A 110 6.05 3.80 -10.20
N LEU A 111 6.18 2.86 -11.13
CA LEU A 111 7.19 2.92 -12.18
C LEU A 111 6.85 3.94 -13.28
N VAL A 112 5.61 3.95 -13.75
CA VAL A 112 5.18 4.72 -14.93
C VAL A 112 4.64 6.08 -14.56
N ASP A 113 3.79 6.18 -13.54
CA ASP A 113 3.13 7.46 -13.23
C ASP A 113 3.96 8.34 -12.28
N LEU A 114 4.84 7.77 -11.45
CA LEU A 114 5.66 8.51 -10.48
C LEU A 114 7.14 8.57 -10.86
N LEU A 115 7.81 7.42 -10.91
CA LEU A 115 9.25 7.38 -11.16
C LEU A 115 9.60 7.94 -12.54
N ALA A 116 8.83 7.61 -13.57
CA ALA A 116 9.09 8.16 -14.90
C ALA A 116 8.95 9.68 -14.91
N GLU A 117 7.91 10.25 -14.29
CA GLU A 117 7.72 11.70 -14.19
C GLU A 117 8.89 12.38 -13.45
N ASP A 118 9.33 11.82 -12.32
CA ASP A 118 10.44 12.36 -11.54
C ASP A 118 11.78 12.31 -12.30
N PHE A 119 12.10 11.19 -12.96
CA PHE A 119 13.36 11.02 -13.70
C PHE A 119 13.35 11.66 -15.10
N MET A 120 12.18 11.89 -15.69
CA MET A 120 12.04 12.63 -16.96
C MET A 120 12.09 14.15 -16.77
N ASN A 121 12.03 14.63 -15.53
CA ASN A 121 12.17 16.06 -15.25
C ASN A 121 13.53 16.59 -15.76
N PRO A 122 13.57 17.63 -16.62
CA PRO A 122 14.82 18.17 -17.17
C PRO A 122 15.84 18.61 -16.11
N ARG A 123 15.38 19.02 -14.93
CA ARG A 123 16.24 19.38 -13.79
C ARG A 123 16.99 18.16 -13.24
N VAL A 124 16.34 17.00 -13.24
CA VAL A 124 16.94 15.73 -12.81
C VAL A 124 17.87 15.21 -13.90
N GLN A 125 17.43 15.21 -15.17
CA GLN A 125 18.27 14.76 -16.29
C GLN A 125 19.57 15.55 -16.46
N ASN A 126 19.53 16.87 -16.22
CA ASN A 126 20.72 17.73 -16.32
C ASN A 126 21.63 17.69 -15.09
N ASN A 127 21.28 16.95 -14.02
CA ASN A 127 22.05 16.93 -12.79
C ASN A 127 22.24 15.50 -12.26
N TRP A 128 23.38 14.90 -12.59
CA TRP A 128 23.74 13.54 -12.19
C TRP A 128 23.73 13.33 -10.66
N LYS A 129 24.07 14.36 -9.88
CA LYS A 129 24.00 14.27 -8.41
C LYS A 129 22.57 14.08 -7.94
N LEU A 130 21.62 14.78 -8.57
CA LEU A 130 20.20 14.67 -8.25
C LEU A 130 19.66 13.28 -8.65
N GLN A 131 20.08 12.73 -9.79
CA GLN A 131 19.76 11.36 -10.19
C GLN A 131 20.27 10.32 -9.19
N VAL A 132 21.50 10.45 -8.71
CA VAL A 132 22.06 9.56 -7.70
C VAL A 132 21.29 9.67 -6.39
N ILE A 133 21.00 10.90 -5.93
CA ILE A 133 20.23 11.11 -4.71
C ILE A 133 18.85 10.45 -4.81
N LEU A 134 18.10 10.70 -5.89
CA LEU A 134 16.78 10.11 -6.11
C LEU A 134 16.84 8.57 -6.16
N THR A 135 17.84 8.01 -6.83
CA THR A 135 18.04 6.56 -6.91
C THR A 135 18.34 5.97 -5.54
N VAL A 136 19.22 6.59 -4.75
CA VAL A 136 19.56 6.12 -3.41
C VAL A 136 18.36 6.21 -2.47
N THR A 137 17.59 7.30 -2.51
CA THR A 137 16.38 7.44 -1.68
C THR A 137 15.29 6.46 -2.08
N LEU A 138 15.14 6.20 -3.38
CA LEU A 138 14.23 5.17 -3.89
C LEU A 138 14.62 3.79 -3.35
N LEU A 139 15.89 3.41 -3.50
CA LEU A 139 16.40 2.12 -3.01
C LEU A 139 16.23 2.01 -1.49
N LEU A 140 16.51 3.07 -0.74
CA LEU A 140 16.29 3.10 0.71
C LEU A 140 14.82 2.89 1.06
N GLY A 141 13.89 3.55 0.37
CA GLY A 141 12.45 3.36 0.55
C GLY A 141 12.02 1.91 0.28
N THR A 142 12.47 1.34 -0.84
CA THR A 142 12.18 -0.07 -1.16
C THR A 142 12.75 -1.04 -0.12
N ALA A 143 13.96 -0.78 0.38
CA ALA A 143 14.60 -1.59 1.40
C ALA A 143 13.82 -1.53 2.73
N LEU A 144 13.39 -0.34 3.16
CA LEU A 144 12.58 -0.16 4.37
C LEU A 144 11.24 -0.91 4.28
N MET A 145 10.55 -0.82 3.14
CA MET A 145 9.30 -1.56 2.92
C MET A 145 9.52 -3.07 2.90
N SER A 146 10.62 -3.54 2.31
CA SER A 146 10.97 -4.97 2.31
C SER A 146 11.29 -5.51 3.71
N LEU A 147 11.86 -4.68 4.59
CA LEU A 147 12.17 -5.05 5.97
C LEU A 147 10.89 -5.26 6.80
N LEU A 148 9.84 -4.48 6.53
CA LEU A 148 8.54 -4.65 7.18
C LEU A 148 7.89 -5.99 6.84
N ALA A 149 8.14 -6.52 5.64
CA ALA A 149 7.62 -7.82 5.20
C ALA A 149 8.21 -9.02 5.96
N ILE A 150 9.27 -8.83 6.76
CA ILE A 150 9.80 -9.89 7.64
C ILE A 150 8.83 -10.16 8.81
N TRP A 151 8.06 -9.15 9.20
CA TRP A 151 7.20 -9.16 10.39
C TRP A 151 5.70 -9.17 10.08
N ALA A 152 5.36 -9.04 8.79
CA ALA A 152 4.01 -9.20 8.27
C ALA A 152 3.77 -10.66 7.87
#